data_AF-A0A210QAF1-F1
#
_entry.id   AF-A0A210QAF1-F1
#
_cell.length_a   1.000
_cell.length_b   1.000
_cell.length_c   1.000
_cell.angle_alpha   90.00
_cell.angle_beta   90.00
_cell.angle_gamma   90.00
#
_symmetry.space_group_name_H-M   'P 1'
#
loop_
_entity.id
_entity.type
_entity.pdbx_description
1 polymer ?
#
loop_
_entity_poly.entity_id
_entity_poly.type
_entity_poly.pdbx_seq_one_letter_code
_entity_poly.pdbx_strand_id
1 'polypeptide(L)'
;MSEQQRLNLQEELRRNIGKLEGGKSSLNIALIGPTGCGKSSLINTFAASIATDHWHQYAHGGAGVDTQTTVRLKSFIGSRYGADWDTEGYALPTLVDLTGFADEDTALIEEILRLIFYGKIKDESNINAIFRFGYMVIRLWAIR
;
A
#
# COMPACT_ATOMS: atom_id res chain seq x y z
N MET A 1 -0.72 26.68 6.69
CA MET A 1 0.55 26.16 7.25
C MET A 1 1.66 27.02 6.71
N SER A 2 2.55 27.53 7.55
CA SER A 2 3.70 28.31 7.07
C SER A 2 4.76 27.41 6.45
N GLU A 3 5.58 27.96 5.55
CA GLU A 3 6.67 27.22 4.91
C GLU A 3 7.66 26.65 5.95
N GLN A 4 7.96 27.42 6.99
CA GLN A 4 8.81 26.97 8.11
C GLN A 4 8.21 25.76 8.85
N GLN A 5 6.89 25.73 9.05
CA GLN A 5 6.22 24.59 9.68
C GLN A 5 6.33 23.33 8.81
N ARG A 6 6.21 23.48 7.48
CA ARG A 6 6.38 22.37 6.52
C ARG A 6 7.78 21.77 6.62
N LEU A 7 8.81 22.62 6.59
CA LEU A 7 10.21 22.19 6.64
C LEU A 7 10.52 21.48 7.97
N ASN A 8 10.01 22.00 9.10
CA ASN A 8 10.19 21.36 10.40
C ASN A 8 9.56 19.96 10.46
N LEU A 9 8.35 19.79 9.91
CA LEU A 9 7.67 18.49 9.84
C LEU A 9 8.41 17.50 8.94
N GLN A 10 8.94 17.96 7.81
CA GLN A 10 9.75 17.12 6.92
C GLN A 10 11.03 16.64 7.61
N GLU A 11 11.72 17.53 8.33
CA GLU A 11 12.92 17.18 9.10
C GLU A 11 12.62 16.24 10.28
N GLU A 12 11.45 16.36 10.91
CA GLU A 12 11.00 15.43 11.94
C GLU A 12 10.69 14.04 11.35
N LEU A 13 9.99 13.99 10.22
CA LEU A 13 9.72 12.75 9.49
C LEU A 13 11.02 12.05 9.07
N ARG A 14 11.97 12.80 8.52
CA ARG A 14 13.30 12.30 8.13
C ARG A 14 14.04 11.69 9.32
N ARG A 15 14.02 12.34 10.49
CA ARG A 15 14.63 11.81 11.73
C ARG A 15 13.95 10.54 12.23
N ASN A 16 12.62 10.49 12.21
CA ASN A 16 11.86 9.36 12.75
C ASN A 16 11.98 8.11 11.85
N ILE A 17 11.83 8.28 10.54
CA ILE A 17 11.94 7.19 9.56
C ILE A 17 13.38 6.69 9.50
N GLY A 18 14.34 7.62 9.40
CA GLY A 18 15.77 7.31 9.31
C GLY A 18 16.19 6.70 7.98
N LYS A 19 17.50 6.50 7.82
CA LYS A 19 18.10 5.94 6.60
C LYS A 19 18.19 4.42 6.63
N LEU A 20 18.11 3.79 5.46
CA LEU A 20 18.26 2.35 5.25
C LEU A 20 19.63 1.83 5.68
N GLU A 21 20.68 2.67 5.63
CA GLU A 21 22.07 2.30 5.94
C GLU A 21 22.33 1.92 7.42
N GLY A 22 21.34 2.03 8.31
CA GLY A 22 21.43 1.64 9.72
C GLY A 22 20.84 0.27 10.07
N GLY A 23 20.55 -0.59 9.09
CA GLY A 23 19.82 -1.85 9.32
C GLY A 23 18.31 -1.68 9.53
N LYS A 24 17.77 -0.48 9.27
CA LYS A 24 16.33 -0.23 9.26
C LYS A 24 15.74 -0.73 7.94
N SER A 25 14.68 -1.55 8.02
CA SER A 25 13.90 -1.99 6.86
C SER A 25 12.70 -1.08 6.63
N SER A 26 12.32 -0.86 5.37
CA SER A 26 11.04 -0.24 5.02
C SER A 26 9.86 -1.05 5.58
N LEU A 27 8.90 -0.38 6.22
CA LEU A 27 7.69 -1.03 6.72
C LEU A 27 6.70 -1.27 5.57
N ASN A 28 6.15 -2.47 5.45
CA ASN A 28 5.03 -2.74 4.54
C ASN A 28 3.70 -2.53 5.29
N ILE A 29 2.85 -1.65 4.79
CA ILE A 29 1.56 -1.31 5.40
C ILE A 29 0.45 -1.62 4.40
N ALA A 30 -0.45 -2.54 4.76
CA ALA A 30 -1.64 -2.83 3.97
C ALA A 30 -2.80 -1.89 4.34
N LEU A 31 -3.41 -1.26 3.34
CA LEU A 31 -4.63 -0.48 3.45
C LEU A 31 -5.79 -1.32 2.90
N ILE A 32 -6.68 -1.75 3.79
CA ILE A 32 -7.74 -2.71 3.49
C ILE A 32 -9.08 -2.06 3.83
N GLY A 33 -10.01 -2.07 2.88
CA GLY A 33 -11.34 -1.52 3.09
C GLY A 33 -12.19 -1.50 1.81
N PRO A 34 -13.49 -1.18 1.93
CA PRO A 34 -14.37 -1.13 0.77
C PRO A 34 -13.95 -0.04 -0.23
N THR A 35 -14.39 -0.18 -1.48
CA THR A 35 -14.19 0.86 -2.51
C THR A 35 -14.84 2.17 -2.06
N GLY A 36 -14.18 3.31 -2.30
CA GLY A 36 -14.69 4.63 -1.93
C GLY A 36 -14.44 5.07 -0.49
N CYS A 37 -13.86 4.23 0.38
CA CYS A 37 -13.60 4.61 1.78
C CYS A 37 -12.38 5.52 2.00
N GLY A 38 -11.79 6.05 0.92
CA GLY A 38 -10.70 7.03 1.01
C GLY A 38 -9.26 6.49 1.02
N LYS A 39 -9.04 5.18 0.82
CA LYS A 39 -7.67 4.59 0.78
C LYS A 39 -6.74 5.29 -0.22
N SER A 40 -7.21 5.46 -1.46
CA SER A 40 -6.43 6.12 -2.52
C SER A 40 -6.17 7.60 -2.20
N SER A 41 -7.13 8.28 -1.55
CA SER A 41 -6.94 9.66 -1.08
C SER A 41 -5.89 9.74 0.02
N LEU A 42 -5.86 8.77 0.94
CA LEU A 42 -4.83 8.67 1.98
C LEU A 42 -3.44 8.46 1.36
N ILE A 43 -3.30 7.55 0.38
CA ILE A 43 -2.02 7.30 -0.32
C ILE A 43 -1.52 8.56 -1.01
N ASN A 44 -2.38 9.25 -1.77
CA ASN A 44 -2.00 10.50 -2.43
C ASN A 44 -1.62 11.60 -1.44
N THR A 45 -2.33 11.71 -0.33
CA THR A 45 -2.03 12.70 0.71
C THR A 45 -0.70 12.42 1.39
N PHE A 46 -0.42 11.15 1.67
CA PHE A 46 0.85 10.69 2.24
C PHE A 46 2.02 10.96 1.28
N ALA A 47 1.88 10.60 0.00
CA ALA A 47 2.91 10.87 -0.98
C ALA A 47 3.13 12.38 -1.18
N ALA A 48 2.06 13.17 -1.18
CA ALA A 48 2.14 14.62 -1.28
C ALA A 48 2.80 15.30 -0.06
N SER A 49 2.66 14.75 1.15
CA SER A 49 3.32 15.31 2.34
C SER A 49 4.82 15.06 2.36
N ILE A 50 5.28 13.99 1.68
CA ILE A 50 6.69 13.63 1.55
C ILE A 50 7.33 14.34 0.36
N ALA A 51 6.59 14.55 -0.73
CA ALA A 51 7.10 15.19 -1.93
C ALA A 51 7.69 16.58 -1.63
N THR A 52 8.92 16.81 -2.09
CA THR A 52 9.69 18.03 -1.83
C THR A 52 9.36 19.14 -2.83
N ASP A 53 9.24 18.81 -4.11
CA ASP A 53 9.11 19.79 -5.21
C ASP A 53 7.81 19.71 -6.02
N HIS A 54 7.31 18.52 -6.36
CA HIS A 54 6.17 18.37 -7.27
C HIS A 54 5.15 17.34 -6.81
N TRP A 55 3.87 17.70 -6.93
CA TRP A 55 2.76 16.78 -6.67
C TRP A 55 2.61 15.80 -7.84
N HIS A 56 2.60 14.51 -7.52
CA HIS A 56 2.23 13.45 -8.45
C HIS A 56 1.01 12.70 -7.91
N GLN A 57 0.06 12.39 -8.79
CA GLN A 57 -1.02 11.48 -8.45
C GLN A 57 -0.48 10.05 -8.48
N TYR A 58 -0.42 9.41 -7.31
CA TYR A 58 0.07 8.04 -7.19
C TYR A 58 -1.09 7.03 -7.30
N ALA A 59 -2.18 7.25 -6.58
CA ALA A 59 -3.35 6.39 -6.58
C ALA A 59 -4.55 7.05 -7.29
N HIS A 60 -5.28 6.27 -8.09
CA HIS A 60 -6.50 6.75 -8.76
C HIS A 60 -7.71 6.53 -7.85
N GLY A 61 -8.46 7.60 -7.55
CA GLY A 61 -9.69 7.52 -6.78
C GLY A 61 -10.82 6.90 -7.59
N GLY A 62 -11.42 5.83 -7.08
CA GLY A 62 -12.59 5.18 -7.70
C GLY A 62 -13.87 5.98 -7.47
N ALA A 63 -14.09 7.04 -8.24
CA ALA A 63 -15.36 7.77 -8.32
C ALA A 63 -15.62 8.21 -9.77
N GLY A 64 -15.65 7.24 -10.68
CA GLY A 64 -15.94 7.43 -12.10
C GLY A 64 -16.36 6.11 -12.73
N VAL A 65 -17.43 6.14 -13.54
CA VAL A 65 -18.26 5.01 -13.96
C VAL A 65 -17.56 3.91 -14.78
N ASP A 66 -16.27 4.03 -15.16
CA ASP A 66 -15.70 3.10 -16.17
C ASP A 66 -14.51 2.21 -15.79
N THR A 67 -13.97 2.25 -14.56
CA THR A 67 -12.99 1.22 -14.16
C THR A 67 -12.99 0.99 -12.65
N GLN A 68 -13.54 -0.13 -12.19
CA GLN A 68 -13.29 -0.65 -10.84
C GLN A 68 -11.81 -1.05 -10.71
N THR A 69 -10.94 -0.09 -10.41
CA THR A 69 -9.48 -0.30 -10.30
C THR A 69 -9.03 -0.98 -9.01
N THR A 70 -9.87 -1.01 -7.96
CA THR A 70 -9.45 -1.46 -6.61
C THR A 70 -9.52 -2.98 -6.39
N VAL A 71 -9.99 -3.79 -7.35
CA VAL A 71 -9.97 -5.27 -7.20
C VAL A 71 -8.53 -5.85 -7.24
N ARG A 72 -7.58 -5.04 -7.70
CA ARG A 72 -6.19 -5.43 -7.90
C ARG A 72 -5.30 -4.91 -6.77
N LEU A 73 -4.36 -5.76 -6.35
CA LEU A 73 -3.25 -5.39 -5.49
C LEU A 73 -2.44 -4.27 -6.16
N LYS A 74 -2.16 -3.18 -5.44
CA LYS A 74 -1.20 -2.15 -5.89
C LYS A 74 -0.24 -1.78 -4.78
N SER A 75 1.05 -1.83 -5.07
CA SER A 75 2.10 -1.46 -4.14
C SER A 75 2.70 -0.11 -4.51
N PHE A 76 2.71 0.79 -3.54
CA PHE A 76 3.32 2.11 -3.63
C PHE A 76 4.62 2.08 -2.85
N ILE A 77 5.74 1.94 -3.58
CA ILE A 77 7.06 1.75 -3.00
C ILE A 77 7.55 3.07 -2.38
N GLY A 78 7.96 3.01 -1.11
CA GLY A 78 8.39 4.19 -0.34
C GLY A 78 9.44 5.05 -1.05
N SER A 79 10.42 4.42 -1.69
CA SER A 79 11.49 5.10 -2.44
C SER A 79 11.02 5.85 -3.69
N ARG A 80 9.73 5.76 -4.05
CA ARG A 80 9.14 6.39 -5.24
C ARG A 80 8.16 7.51 -4.90
N TYR A 81 8.01 7.89 -3.63
CA TYR A 81 7.10 8.99 -3.25
C TYR A 81 7.63 10.39 -3.60
N GLY A 82 8.93 10.54 -3.86
CA GLY A 82 9.55 11.78 -4.32
C GLY A 82 9.96 11.69 -5.79
N ALA A 83 9.66 12.74 -6.56
CA ALA A 83 10.15 12.91 -7.93
C ALA A 83 11.62 13.33 -7.99
N ASP A 84 12.17 13.76 -6.85
CA ASP A 84 13.57 14.16 -6.72
C ASP A 84 14.25 13.28 -5.65
N TRP A 85 15.44 12.82 -6.03
CA TRP A 85 16.42 11.96 -5.36
C TRP A 85 16.68 12.20 -3.86
N ASP A 86 16.13 13.26 -3.24
CA ASP A 86 16.39 13.64 -1.84
C ASP A 86 15.63 12.79 -0.79
N THR A 87 14.82 11.81 -1.22
CA THR A 87 14.26 10.76 -0.33
C THR A 87 14.92 9.40 -0.52
N GLU A 88 15.89 9.32 -1.44
CA GLU A 88 16.66 8.12 -1.70
C GLU A 88 17.46 7.74 -0.45
N GLY A 89 17.36 6.47 -0.05
CA GLY A 89 18.00 5.98 1.16
C GLY A 89 17.21 6.16 2.47
N TYR A 90 16.01 6.75 2.46
CA TYR A 90 15.12 6.73 3.64
C TYR A 90 14.28 5.45 3.69
N ALA A 91 14.04 4.93 4.90
CA ALA A 91 13.23 3.73 5.14
C ALA A 91 11.71 3.99 5.04
N LEU A 92 11.29 4.74 4.02
CA LEU A 92 9.87 5.08 3.77
C LEU A 92 9.03 3.79 3.66
N PRO A 93 7.80 3.78 4.18
CA PRO A 93 6.96 2.60 4.11
C PRO A 93 6.53 2.31 2.67
N THR A 94 6.34 1.03 2.36
CA THR A 94 5.59 0.61 1.17
C THR A 94 4.12 0.53 1.56
N LEU A 95 3.27 1.32 0.92
CA LEU A 95 1.82 1.23 1.11
C LEU A 95 1.23 0.26 0.09
N VAL A 96 0.43 -0.69 0.56
CA VAL A 96 -0.20 -1.73 -0.26
C VAL A 96 -1.72 -1.50 -0.26
N ASP A 97 -2.29 -1.12 -1.39
CA ASP A 97 -3.73 -0.90 -1.56
C ASP A 97 -4.44 -2.20 -1.96
N LEU A 98 -5.50 -2.52 -1.22
CA LEU A 98 -6.27 -3.75 -1.35
C LEU A 98 -7.76 -3.47 -1.17
N THR A 99 -8.61 -4.05 -2.02
CA THR A 99 -10.03 -4.22 -1.66
C THR A 99 -10.16 -5.05 -0.41
N GLY A 100 -11.09 -4.66 0.46
CA GLY A 100 -11.48 -5.45 1.62
C GLY A 100 -11.87 -6.89 1.25
N PHE A 101 -11.56 -7.82 2.15
CA PHE A 101 -12.05 -9.20 2.06
C PHE A 101 -13.55 -9.22 2.39
N ALA A 102 -14.32 -9.92 1.58
CA ALA A 102 -15.76 -10.07 1.80
C ALA A 102 -16.12 -11.22 2.77
N ASP A 103 -15.15 -12.10 3.06
CA ASP A 103 -15.34 -13.35 3.80
C ASP A 103 -14.73 -13.28 5.21
N GLU A 104 -15.27 -14.11 6.13
CA GLU A 104 -14.86 -14.20 7.53
C GLU A 104 -13.72 -15.22 7.79
N ASP A 105 -13.16 -15.87 6.75
CA ASP A 105 -12.10 -16.89 6.93
C ASP A 105 -10.74 -16.25 7.24
N THR A 106 -10.51 -15.99 8.52
CA THR A 106 -9.31 -15.33 9.04
C THR A 106 -8.02 -16.07 8.66
N ALA A 107 -8.01 -17.40 8.61
CA ALA A 107 -6.78 -18.17 8.35
C ALA A 107 -6.31 -18.03 6.89
N LEU A 108 -7.24 -18.08 5.93
CA LEU A 108 -6.93 -17.84 4.52
C LEU A 108 -6.53 -16.38 4.28
N ILE A 109 -7.19 -15.43 4.94
CA ILE A 109 -6.84 -14.01 4.88
C ILE A 109 -5.42 -13.79 5.39
N GLU A 110 -5.06 -14.36 6.54
CA GLU A 110 -3.71 -14.25 7.12
C GLU A 110 -2.63 -14.79 6.16
N GLU A 111 -2.87 -15.93 5.53
CA GLU A 111 -1.91 -16.52 4.60
C GLU A 111 -1.77 -15.68 3.31
N ILE A 112 -2.88 -15.16 2.77
CA ILE A 112 -2.82 -14.25 1.62
C ILE A 112 -2.04 -12.99 1.97
N LEU A 113 -2.28 -12.38 3.13
CA LEU A 113 -1.53 -11.21 3.59
C LEU A 113 -0.03 -11.53 3.76
N ARG A 114 0.29 -12.70 4.30
CA ARG A 114 1.67 -13.19 4.42
C ARG A 114 2.34 -13.28 3.04
N LEU A 115 1.67 -13.87 2.05
CA LEU A 115 2.18 -13.98 0.69
C LEU A 115 2.37 -12.61 0.02
N ILE A 116 1.48 -11.65 0.28
CA ILE A 116 1.62 -10.26 -0.20
C ILE A 116 2.85 -9.61 0.42
N PHE A 117 3.01 -9.66 1.76
CA PHE A 117 4.12 -9.01 2.45
C PHE A 117 5.49 -9.63 2.13
N TYR A 118 5.55 -10.91 1.77
CA TYR A 118 6.76 -11.56 1.27
C TYR A 118 7.00 -11.39 -0.24
N GLY A 119 6.17 -10.60 -0.94
CA GLY A 119 6.31 -10.36 -2.38
C GLY A 119 6.07 -11.60 -3.24
N LYS A 120 5.30 -12.58 -2.75
CA LYS A 120 4.94 -13.80 -3.48
C LYS A 120 3.73 -13.60 -4.39
N ILE A 121 2.95 -12.56 -4.14
CA ILE A 121 1.85 -12.14 -5.01
C ILE A 121 2.32 -10.93 -5.82
N LYS A 122 2.19 -11.01 -7.15
CA LYS A 122 2.58 -9.92 -8.05
C LYS A 122 1.62 -8.75 -7.94
N ASP A 123 2.14 -7.54 -8.08
CA ASP A 123 1.30 -6.36 -8.27
C ASP A 123 0.32 -6.52 -9.44
N GLU A 124 -0.80 -5.80 -9.38
CA GLU A 124 -1.95 -5.89 -10.28
C GLU A 124 -2.72 -7.24 -10.23
N SER A 125 -2.35 -8.17 -9.34
CA SER A 125 -3.09 -9.41 -9.15
C SER A 125 -4.50 -9.15 -8.60
N ASN A 126 -5.48 -9.89 -9.12
CA ASN A 126 -6.86 -9.88 -8.61
C ASN A 126 -6.96 -10.71 -7.32
N ILE A 127 -7.10 -10.03 -6.19
CA ILE A 127 -7.09 -10.67 -4.87
C ILE A 127 -8.35 -11.53 -4.64
N ASN A 128 -9.50 -11.13 -5.18
CA ASN A 128 -10.72 -11.92 -5.08
C ASN A 128 -10.61 -13.25 -5.83
N ALA A 129 -9.91 -13.27 -6.97
CA ALA A 129 -9.66 -14.50 -7.71
C ALA A 129 -8.74 -15.46 -6.93
N ILE A 130 -7.69 -14.92 -6.30
CA ILE A 130 -6.77 -15.68 -5.44
C ILE A 130 -7.53 -16.26 -4.24
N PHE A 131 -8.36 -15.45 -3.59
CA PHE A 131 -9.18 -15.87 -2.46
C PHE A 131 -10.12 -17.02 -2.84
N ARG A 132 -10.87 -16.87 -3.94
CA ARG A 132 -11.77 -17.93 -4.45
C ARG A 132 -11.03 -19.23 -4.77
N PHE A 133 -9.85 -19.13 -5.36
CA PHE A 133 -9.02 -20.30 -5.66
C PHE A 133 -8.58 -21.03 -4.38
N GLY A 134 -8.04 -20.29 -3.40
CA GLY A 134 -7.63 -20.87 -2.12
C GLY A 134 -8.79 -21.55 -1.40
N TYR A 135 -9.94 -20.90 -1.36
CA TYR A 135 -11.16 -21.43 -0.76
C TYR A 135 -11.63 -22.72 -1.42
N MET A 136 -11.63 -22.77 -2.76
CA MET A 136 -12.00 -23.95 -3.53
C MET A 136 -11.07 -25.13 -3.23
N VAL A 137 -9.76 -24.90 -3.18
CA VAL A 137 -8.77 -25.94 -2.87
C VAL A 137 -8.99 -26.49 -1.46
N ILE A 138 -9.13 -25.63 -0.44
CA ILE A 138 -9.34 -26.08 0.94
C ILE A 138 -10.63 -26.89 1.07
N ARG A 139 -11.74 -26.44 0.46
CA ARG A 139 -13.02 -27.16 0.45
C ARG A 139 -12.91 -28.53 -0.21
N LEU A 140 -12.18 -28.67 -1.32
CA LEU A 140 -11.95 -29.95 -1.99
C LEU A 140 -11.19 -30.94 -1.11
N TRP A 141 -10.25 -30.46 -0.29
CA TRP A 141 -9.50 -31.29 0.65
C TRP A 141 -10.29 -31.65 1.91
N ALA A 142 -11.25 -30.82 2.33
CA ALA A 142 -12.09 -31.06 3.52
C ALA A 142 -13.25 -32.04 3.29
N ILE A 143 -13.55 -32.42 2.04
CA ILE A 143 -14.63 -33.35 1.68
C ILE A 143 -14.08 -34.76 1.34
N ARG A 144 -12.76 -34.97 1.50
CA ARG A 144 -12.11 -36.28 1.47
C ARG A 144 -11.86 -36.78 2.89
#